data_AF-A0A1G3A501-F1
#
_entry.id   AF-A0A1G3A501-F1
#
_cell.length_a   1.000
_cell.length_b   1.000
_cell.length_c   1.000
_cell.angle_alpha   90.00
_cell.angle_beta   90.00
_cell.angle_gamma   90.00
#
_symmetry.space_group_name_H-M   'P 1'
#
loop_
_entity.id
_entity.type
_entity.pdbx_description
1 polymer ?
#
loop_
_entity_poly.entity_id
_entity_poly.type
_entity_poly.pdbx_seq_one_letter_code
_entity_poly.pdbx_strand_id
1 'polypeptide(L)'
;MTSDLTALAAIVALLNLPFGYWRANVPTRSFQWFLAIHMPIPFVIALRLVGDVGFGWTTYPAFIGAFAVGQLLGGLLRSRMQLVPAYSPTSCLVVDVTRRLFPRQEGR
;
A
#
# COMPACT_ATOMS: atom_id res chain seq x y z
N MET A 1 -12.61 -14.64 -16.27
CA MET A 1 -13.35 -13.40 -15.94
C MET A 1 -13.37 -13.11 -14.44
N THR A 2 -13.89 -13.97 -13.56
CA THR A 2 -13.88 -13.69 -12.10
C THR A 2 -12.51 -13.88 -11.45
N SER A 3 -11.76 -14.90 -11.86
CA SER A 3 -10.39 -15.20 -11.40
C SER A 3 -9.40 -14.06 -11.65
N ASP A 4 -9.54 -13.40 -12.79
CA ASP A 4 -8.61 -12.35 -13.25
C ASP A 4 -8.86 -11.04 -12.48
N LEU A 5 -10.13 -10.76 -12.18
CA LEU A 5 -10.55 -9.61 -11.38
C LEU A 5 -10.04 -9.70 -9.94
N THR A 6 -10.19 -10.85 -9.28
CA THR A 6 -9.69 -11.04 -7.91
C THR A 6 -8.17 -10.98 -7.85
N ALA A 7 -7.46 -11.58 -8.82
CA ALA A 7 -6.01 -11.50 -8.88
C ALA A 7 -5.53 -10.04 -9.03
N LEU A 8 -6.13 -9.27 -9.95
CA LEU A 8 -5.79 -7.86 -10.14
C LEU A 8 -6.16 -7.00 -8.93
N ALA A 9 -7.31 -7.25 -8.29
CA ALA A 9 -7.69 -6.58 -7.05
C ALA A 9 -6.69 -6.88 -5.92
N ALA A 10 -6.23 -8.12 -5.78
CA ALA A 10 -5.21 -8.50 -4.81
C ALA A 10 -3.87 -7.79 -5.09
N ILE A 11 -3.44 -7.74 -6.36
CA ILE A 11 -2.24 -6.99 -6.77
C ILE A 11 -2.38 -5.51 -6.43
N VAL A 12 -3.54 -4.91 -6.68
CA VAL A 12 -3.82 -3.50 -6.35
C VAL A 12 -3.76 -3.28 -4.84
N ALA A 13 -4.32 -4.18 -4.03
CA ALA A 13 -4.22 -4.09 -2.58
C ALA A 13 -2.75 -4.18 -2.10
N LEU A 14 -1.99 -5.13 -2.63
CA LEU A 14 -0.55 -5.32 -2.33
C LEU A 14 0.29 -4.11 -2.77
N LEU A 15 0.00 -3.54 -3.93
CA LEU A 15 0.69 -2.35 -4.41
C LEU A 15 0.38 -1.15 -3.52
N ASN A 16 -0.84 -1.03 -2.99
CA ASN A 16 -1.26 0.07 -2.10
C ASN A 16 -0.75 -0.04 -0.67
N LEU A 17 -0.32 -1.21 -0.20
CA LEU A 17 0.26 -1.40 1.14
C LEU A 17 1.44 -0.45 1.46
N PRO A 18 2.51 -0.37 0.64
CA PRO A 18 3.62 0.55 0.91
C PRO A 18 3.20 2.02 0.85
N PHE A 19 2.28 2.39 -0.04
CA PHE A 19 1.75 3.76 -0.10
C PHE A 19 0.91 4.10 1.13
N GLY A 20 0.17 3.13 1.67
CA GLY A 20 -0.64 3.32 2.88
C GLY A 20 0.23 3.53 4.11
N TYR A 21 1.32 2.79 4.16
CA TYR A 21 2.36 2.94 5.18
C TYR A 21 3.04 4.30 5.11
N TRP A 22 3.40 4.74 3.91
CA TRP A 22 3.99 6.06 3.68
C TRP A 22 3.02 7.20 4.01
N ARG A 23 1.76 7.11 3.58
CA ARG A 23 0.68 8.07 3.86
C ARG A 23 0.49 8.27 5.36
N ALA A 24 0.60 7.21 6.16
CA ALA A 24 0.46 7.28 7.62
C ALA A 24 1.66 7.95 8.32
N ASN A 25 2.81 8.07 7.66
CA ASN A 25 3.99 8.74 8.21
C ASN A 25 3.98 10.26 8.04
N VAL A 26 3.35 10.73 6.96
CA VAL A 26 3.46 12.13 6.52
C VAL A 26 2.28 12.96 7.02
N PRO A 27 2.45 14.27 7.27
CA PRO A 27 1.36 15.13 7.73
C PRO A 27 0.21 15.18 6.73
N THR A 28 -1.02 15.04 7.23
CA THR A 28 -2.25 15.19 6.43
C THR A 28 -2.27 16.59 5.78
N ARG A 29 -2.50 16.66 4.45
CA ARG A 29 -2.38 17.86 3.58
C ARG A 29 -0.97 18.29 3.16
N SER A 30 0.07 17.52 3.46
CA SER A 30 1.37 17.73 2.81
C SER A 30 1.35 17.30 1.34
N PHE A 31 2.24 17.86 0.51
CA PHE A 31 2.42 17.42 -0.87
C PHE A 31 2.78 15.91 -0.95
N GLN A 32 3.55 15.42 0.02
CA GLN A 32 3.87 14.00 0.13
C GLN A 32 2.64 13.14 0.41
N TRP A 33 1.71 13.61 1.25
CA TRP A 33 0.46 12.91 1.53
C TRP A 33 -0.42 12.83 0.27
N PHE A 34 -0.49 13.93 -0.49
CA PHE A 34 -1.18 13.94 -1.78
C PHE A 34 -0.57 12.92 -2.75
N LEU A 35 0.77 12.89 -2.84
CA LEU A 35 1.49 11.97 -3.71
C LEU A 35 1.30 10.50 -3.31
N ALA A 36 1.27 10.20 -2.01
CA ALA A 36 1.01 8.85 -1.49
C ALA A 36 -0.39 8.33 -1.85
N ILE A 37 -1.35 9.21 -2.10
CA ILE A 37 -2.71 8.83 -2.53
C ILE A 37 -2.85 8.78 -4.04
N HIS A 38 -2.18 9.70 -4.76
CA HIS A 38 -2.36 9.82 -6.20
C HIS A 38 -1.39 8.96 -7.01
N MET A 39 -0.16 8.70 -6.54
CA MET A 39 0.78 7.82 -7.23
C MET A 39 0.26 6.42 -7.52
N PRO A 40 -0.44 5.73 -6.60
CA PRO A 40 -0.96 4.40 -6.89
C PRO A 40 -2.06 4.42 -7.97
N ILE A 41 -2.79 5.53 -8.16
CA ILE A 41 -3.93 5.60 -9.11
C ILE A 41 -3.48 5.34 -10.56
N PRO A 42 -2.45 6.02 -11.11
CA PRO A 42 -1.87 5.67 -12.42
C PRO A 42 -1.45 4.21 -12.55
N PHE A 43 -0.87 3.60 -11.50
CA PHE A 43 -0.51 2.18 -11.53
C PHE A 43 -1.75 1.28 -11.63
N VAL A 44 -2.82 1.59 -10.91
CA VAL A 44 -4.09 0.85 -11.01
C VAL A 44 -4.69 0.98 -12.42
N ILE A 45 -4.64 2.17 -13.02
CA ILE A 45 -5.13 2.40 -14.38
C ILE A 45 -4.30 1.58 -15.38
N ALA A 46 -2.97 1.60 -15.27
CA ALA A 46 -2.09 0.80 -16.13
C ALA A 46 -2.38 -0.71 -16.01
N LEU A 47 -2.56 -1.22 -14.78
CA LEU A 47 -2.93 -2.62 -14.54
C LEU A 47 -4.27 -3.00 -15.17
N ARG A 48 -5.26 -2.10 -15.16
CA ARG A 48 -6.55 -2.32 -15.83
C ARG A 48 -6.41 -2.41 -17.35
N LEU A 49 -5.58 -1.55 -17.94
CA LEU A 49 -5.32 -1.56 -19.39
C LEU A 49 -4.57 -2.83 -19.82
N VAL A 50 -3.55 -3.24 -19.07
CA VAL A 50 -2.76 -4.44 -19.40
C VAL A 50 -3.53 -5.73 -19.12
N GLY A 51 -4.36 -5.76 -18.07
CA GLY A 51 -5.16 -6.92 -17.70
C GLY A 51 -6.46 -7.08 -18.50
N ASP A 52 -6.70 -6.22 -19.49
CA ASP A 52 -7.93 -6.17 -20.30
C ASP A 52 -9.23 -6.18 -19.47
N VAL A 53 -9.16 -5.62 -18.25
CA VAL A 53 -10.33 -5.48 -17.38
C VAL A 53 -11.05 -4.21 -17.79
N GLY A 54 -12.09 -4.39 -18.60
CA GLY A 54 -12.92 -3.29 -19.08
C GLY A 54 -13.40 -2.38 -17.95
N PHE A 55 -13.64 -1.10 -18.28
CA PHE A 55 -14.13 -0.07 -17.36
C PHE A 55 -15.64 -0.24 -17.04
N GLY A 56 -16.07 -1.47 -16.77
CA GLY A 56 -17.44 -1.76 -16.37
C GLY A 56 -17.73 -1.24 -14.97
N TRP A 57 -18.93 -0.68 -14.76
CA TRP A 57 -19.40 -0.15 -13.48
C TRP A 57 -19.19 -1.11 -12.29
N THR A 58 -19.34 -2.42 -12.52
CA THR A 58 -19.18 -3.46 -11.50
C THR A 58 -17.74 -3.65 -11.03
N THR A 59 -16.75 -3.30 -11.86
CA THR A 59 -15.33 -3.44 -11.50
C THR A 59 -14.86 -2.30 -10.59
N TYR A 60 -15.45 -1.11 -10.69
CA TYR A 60 -15.00 0.05 -9.90
C TYR A 60 -15.08 -0.18 -8.39
N PRO A 61 -16.20 -0.66 -7.81
CA PRO A 61 -16.26 -0.96 -6.38
C PRO A 61 -15.21 -1.97 -5.92
N ALA A 62 -14.91 -2.99 -6.73
CA ALA A 62 -13.91 -3.99 -6.39
C ALA A 62 -12.50 -3.38 -6.28
N PHE A 63 -12.11 -2.56 -7.26
CA PHE A 63 -10.79 -1.91 -7.24
C PHE A 63 -10.70 -0.77 -6.23
N ILE A 64 -11.75 0.03 -6.05
CA ILE A 64 -11.81 1.07 -5.02
C ILE A 64 -11.72 0.41 -3.63
N GLY A 65 -12.45 -0.68 -3.41
CA GLY A 65 -12.38 -1.48 -2.20
C GLY A 65 -10.96 -2.02 -1.97
N ALA A 66 -10.34 -2.63 -2.97
CA ALA A 66 -8.97 -3.14 -2.89
C ALA A 66 -7.93 -2.03 -2.61
N PHE A 67 -8.08 -0.88 -3.27
CA PHE A 67 -7.24 0.30 -3.04
C PHE A 67 -7.37 0.80 -1.60
N ALA A 68 -8.60 0.96 -1.12
CA ALA A 68 -8.87 1.41 0.24
C ALA A 68 -8.33 0.42 1.27
N VAL A 69 -8.57 -0.87 1.08
CA VAL A 69 -8.06 -1.94 1.94
C VAL A 69 -6.52 -1.90 2.00
N GLY A 70 -5.83 -1.80 0.86
CA GLY A 70 -4.37 -1.69 0.83
C GLY A 70 -3.85 -0.46 1.58
N GLN A 71 -4.46 0.71 1.35
CA GLN A 71 -4.08 1.96 2.02
C GLN A 71 -4.33 1.92 3.54
N LEU A 72 -5.43 1.30 3.97
CA LEU A 72 -5.78 1.15 5.38
C LEU A 72 -4.87 0.14 6.09
N LEU A 73 -4.62 -1.01 5.46
CA LEU A 73 -3.72 -2.04 5.99
C LEU A 73 -2.28 -1.51 6.12
N GLY A 74 -1.79 -0.76 5.12
CA GLY A 74 -0.50 -0.09 5.18
C GLY A 74 -0.40 0.88 6.37
N GLY A 75 -1.45 1.69 6.58
CA GLY A 75 -1.50 2.60 7.72
C GLY A 75 -1.57 1.87 9.07
N LEU A 76 -2.38 0.81 9.16
CA LEU A 76 -2.49 -0.01 10.38
C LEU A 76 -1.16 -0.69 10.72
N LEU A 77 -0.44 -1.21 9.72
CA LEU A 77 0.89 -1.77 9.90
C LEU A 77 1.86 -0.74 10.48
N ARG A 78 1.80 0.51 10.01
CA ARG A 78 2.62 1.59 10.59
C ARG A 78 2.26 1.85 12.05
N SER A 79 0.98 2.04 12.36
CA SER A 79 0.54 2.27 13.73
C SER A 79 0.95 1.11 14.64
N ARG A 80 0.83 -0.15 14.18
CA ARG A 80 1.29 -1.34 14.91
C ARG A 80 2.80 -1.31 15.18
N MET A 81 3.61 -0.85 14.23
CA MET A 81 5.06 -0.74 14.40
C MET A 81 5.45 0.40 15.34
N GLN A 82 4.72 1.51 15.35
CA GLN A 82 4.94 2.61 16.30
C GLN A 82 4.68 2.21 17.76
N LEU A 83 3.84 1.19 18.00
CA LEU A 83 3.60 0.65 19.34
C LEU A 83 4.75 -0.23 19.87
N VAL A 84 5.74 -0.56 19.04
CA VAL A 84 6.91 -1.35 19.46
C VAL A 84 8.01 -0.39 19.91
N PRO A 85 8.30 -0.25 21.22
CA PRO A 85 9.24 0.77 21.72
C PRO A 85 10.68 0.57 21.25
N ALA A 86 11.02 -0.66 20.86
CA ALA A 86 12.36 -1.04 20.41
C ALA A 86 12.71 -0.52 19.00
N TYR A 87 11.78 0.13 18.29
CA TYR A 87 11.98 0.51 16.89
C TYR A 87 11.32 1.86 16.54
N SER A 88 12.07 2.72 15.84
CA SER A 88 11.52 3.94 15.23
C SER A 88 11.23 3.67 13.75
N PRO A 89 9.95 3.48 13.35
CA PRO A 89 9.62 3.13 11.98
C PRO A 89 9.92 4.28 11.00
N THR A 90 10.45 3.94 9.82
CA THR A 90 10.82 4.85 8.74
C THR A 90 9.65 5.12 7.79
N SER A 91 9.80 5.92 6.73
CA SER A 91 8.71 6.12 5.74
C SER A 91 8.44 4.89 4.84
N CYS A 92 9.33 3.90 4.85
CA CYS A 92 9.36 2.83 3.84
C CYS A 92 9.01 1.47 4.46
N LEU A 93 7.84 0.94 4.11
CA LEU A 93 7.36 -0.36 4.58
C LEU A 93 8.40 -1.47 4.38
N VAL A 94 9.04 -1.54 3.21
CA VAL A 94 10.02 -2.59 2.87
C VAL A 94 11.23 -2.53 3.80
N VAL A 95 11.72 -1.34 4.13
CA VAL A 95 12.88 -1.16 5.03
C VAL A 95 12.52 -1.60 6.45
N ASP A 96 11.34 -1.23 6.94
CA ASP A 96 10.93 -1.57 8.30
C ASP A 96 10.59 -3.06 8.45
N VAL A 97 9.98 -3.66 7.44
CA VAL A 97 9.73 -5.11 7.40
C VAL A 97 11.04 -5.88 7.33
N THR A 98 11.97 -5.48 6.46
CA THR A 98 13.27 -6.16 6.35
C THR A 98 14.10 -6.03 7.63
N ARG A 99 14.16 -4.85 8.26
CA ARG A 99 14.83 -4.66 9.56
C ARG A 99 14.18 -5.48 10.69
N ARG A 100 12.87 -5.70 10.63
CA ARG A 100 12.15 -6.52 11.61
C ARG A 100 12.37 -8.03 11.41
N LEU A 101 12.38 -8.48 10.15
CA LEU A 101 12.61 -9.89 9.81
C LEU A 101 14.08 -10.29 9.93
N PHE A 102 14.98 -9.36 9.61
CA PHE A 102 16.42 -9.50 9.69
C PHE A 102 16.96 -8.39 10.59
N PRO A 103 16.80 -8.49 11.93
CA PRO A 103 17.42 -7.56 12.84
C PRO A 103 18.93 -7.63 12.62
N ARG A 104 19.48 -6.55 12.06
CA ARG A 104 20.92 -6.43 11.82
C ARG A 104 21.58 -6.50 13.20
N GLN A 105 22.29 -7.60 13.46
CA GLN A 105 23.19 -7.74 14.62
C GLN A 105 24.37 -6.78 14.38
N GLU A 106 24.12 -5.49 14.54
CA GLU A 106 25.13 -4.45 14.42
C GLU A 106 26.01 -4.49 15.68
N GLY A 107 27.09 -5.27 15.61
CA GLY A 107 28.32 -5.07 16.37
C GLY A 107 28.32 -5.43 17.87
N ARG A 108 28.87 -6.60 18.17
CA ARG A 108 29.77 -6.77 19.33
C ARG A 108 31.12 -6.16 18.98
#